data_AF-A0A7C5NVL1-F1
#
_entry.id   AF-A0A7C5NVL1-F1
#
_cell.length_a   1.000
_cell.length_b   1.000
_cell.length_c   1.000
_cell.angle_alpha   90.00
_cell.angle_beta   90.00
_cell.angle_gamma   90.00
#
_symmetry.space_group_name_H-M   'P 1'
#
loop_
_entity.id
_entity.type
_entity.pdbx_description
1 polymer ?
#
loop_
_entity_poly.entity_id
_entity_poly.type
_entity_poly.pdbx_seq_one_letter_code
_entity_poly.pdbx_strand_id
1 'polypeptide(L)' 'VCENAVIDGTFKGKLKVNDLLTVRETAIIDGDVFTDQLNVESGAVFNVNCVMGGQKIKTIQESATK' A
#
# COMPACT_ATOMS: atom_id res chain seq x y z
N VAL A 1 2.88 -15.17 -0.55
CA VAL A 1 3.31 -14.08 -1.45
C VAL A 1 2.43 -14.20 -2.68
N CYS A 2 1.72 -13.14 -3.02
CA CYS A 2 0.82 -13.09 -4.17
C CYS A 2 1.30 -12.01 -5.15
N GLU A 3 1.06 -12.24 -6.44
CA GLU A 3 1.44 -11.29 -7.49
C GLU A 3 0.47 -10.10 -7.51
N ASN A 4 -0.84 -10.39 -7.55
CA ASN A 4 -1.90 -9.39 -7.57
C ASN A 4 -2.95 -9.77 -6.50
N ALA A 5 -3.57 -8.77 -5.88
CA ALA A 5 -4.61 -8.98 -4.88
C ALA A 5 -5.74 -7.97 -5.03
N VAL A 6 -6.97 -8.42 -4.80
CA VAL A 6 -8.16 -7.58 -4.73
C VAL A 6 -8.82 -7.77 -3.38
N ILE A 7 -9.10 -6.68 -2.67
CA ILE A 7 -9.77 -6.70 -1.37
C ILE A 7 -11.13 -6.02 -1.51
N ASP A 8 -12.18 -6.75 -1.14
CA ASP A 8 -13.60 -6.36 -1.23
C ASP A 8 -14.32 -6.41 0.12
N GLY A 9 -13.55 -6.38 1.21
CA GLY A 9 -14.09 -6.50 2.56
C GLY A 9 -13.09 -6.07 3.61
N THR A 10 -13.23 -6.60 4.82
CA THR A 10 -12.32 -6.25 5.92
C THR A 10 -11.12 -7.18 5.98
N PHE A 11 -9.92 -6.62 5.84
CA PHE A 11 -8.67 -7.32 6.00
C PHE A 11 -7.91 -6.76 7.22
N LYS A 12 -7.55 -7.63 8.15
CA LYS A 12 -6.71 -7.28 9.30
C LYS A 12 -5.45 -8.13 9.34
N GLY A 13 -4.28 -7.50 9.32
CA GLY A 13 -3.00 -8.17 9.47
C GLY A 13 -1.95 -7.72 8.47
N LYS A 14 -1.05 -8.63 8.08
CA LYS A 14 0.08 -8.33 7.20
C LYS A 14 -0.20 -8.86 5.79
N LEU A 15 -0.29 -7.96 4.82
CA LEU A 15 -0.48 -8.29 3.41
C LEU A 15 0.82 -8.03 2.64
N LYS A 16 1.25 -9.00 1.82
CA LYS A 16 2.40 -8.85 0.94
C LYS A 16 2.04 -9.25 -0.49
N VAL A 17 1.86 -8.25 -1.32
CA VAL A 17 1.62 -8.29 -2.76
C VAL A 17 2.90 -7.85 -3.46
N ASN A 18 3.28 -8.49 -4.56
CA ASN A 18 4.44 -8.02 -5.32
C ASN A 18 4.06 -6.91 -6.29
N ASP A 19 3.00 -7.09 -7.07
CA ASP A 19 2.72 -6.25 -8.23
C ASP A 19 1.58 -5.25 -7.95
N LEU A 20 0.32 -5.71 -7.99
CA LEU A 20 -0.86 -4.83 -7.91
C LEU A 20 -1.80 -5.20 -6.76
N LEU A 21 -2.00 -4.28 -5.82
CA LEU A 21 -3.05 -4.34 -4.80
C LEU A 21 -4.21 -3.42 -5.18
N THR A 22 -5.40 -3.99 -5.36
CA THR A 22 -6.63 -3.25 -5.59
C THR A 22 -7.53 -3.30 -4.36
N VAL A 23 -7.97 -2.14 -3.90
CA VAL A 23 -8.84 -1.97 -2.74
C VAL A 23 -10.18 -1.41 -3.24
N ARG A 24 -11.25 -2.18 -3.04
CA ARG A 24 -12.61 -1.83 -3.45
C ARG A 24 -13.23 -0.76 -2.56
N GLU A 25 -14.28 -0.11 -3.05
CA GLU A 25 -15.02 0.94 -2.33
C GLU A 25 -15.43 0.56 -0.90
N THR A 26 -15.85 -0.68 -0.63
CA THR A 26 -16.30 -1.12 0.70
C THR A 26 -15.19 -1.77 1.55
N ALA A 27 -13.97 -1.82 1.04
CA ALA A 27 -12.89 -2.53 1.69
C ALA A 27 -12.28 -1.73 2.84
N ILE A 28 -11.98 -2.43 3.93
CA ILE A 28 -11.38 -1.87 5.15
C ILE A 28 -10.10 -2.64 5.43
N ILE A 29 -8.96 -1.98 5.38
CA ILE A 29 -7.66 -2.62 5.60
C ILE A 29 -7.00 -2.01 6.83
N ASP A 30 -6.56 -2.87 7.74
CA ASP A 30 -5.97 -2.52 9.04
C ASP A 30 -4.72 -3.39 9.30
N GLY A 31 -3.56 -2.80 9.52
CA GLY A 31 -2.30 -3.54 9.70
C GLY A 31 -1.14 -3.06 8.82
N ASP A 32 -0.35 -3.99 8.28
CA ASP A 32 0.83 -3.68 7.45
C ASP A 32 0.63 -4.19 6.02
N VAL A 33 0.91 -3.36 5.03
CA VAL A 33 0.76 -3.71 3.61
C VAL A 33 2.06 -3.47 2.86
N PHE A 34 2.49 -4.45 2.08
CA PHE A 34 3.63 -4.36 1.18
C PHE A 34 3.14 -4.62 -0.26
N THR A 35 3.34 -3.68 -1.18
CA THR A 35 2.89 -3.78 -2.59
C THR A 35 3.72 -2.88 -3.52
N ASP A 36 3.94 -3.19 -4.79
CA ASP A 36 4.59 -2.22 -5.71
C ASP A 36 3.63 -1.16 -6.23
N GLN A 37 2.41 -1.58 -6.58
CA GLN A 37 1.33 -0.71 -7.04
C GLN A 37 0.11 -0.85 -6.14
N LEU A 38 -0.53 0.29 -5.85
CA LEU A 38 -1.70 0.38 -5.01
C LEU A 38 -2.79 1.15 -5.77
N ASN A 39 -3.96 0.51 -5.93
CA ASN A 39 -5.13 1.09 -6.57
C ASN A 39 -6.28 1.09 -5.57
N VAL A 40 -6.77 2.27 -5.18
CA VAL A 40 -7.79 2.43 -4.14
C VAL A 40 -9.02 3.10 -4.74
N GLU A 41 -10.17 2.46 -4.66
CA GLU A 41 -11.46 3.05 -5.05
C GLU A 41 -11.97 4.01 -3.98
N SER A 42 -12.67 5.06 -4.41
CA SER A 42 -13.20 6.10 -3.53
C SER A 42 -14.27 5.52 -2.60
N GLY A 43 -14.02 5.55 -1.30
CA GLY A 43 -14.87 4.96 -0.26
C GLY A 43 -14.17 3.91 0.60
N ALA A 44 -13.04 3.37 0.10
CA ALA A 44 -12.22 2.43 0.85
C ALA A 44 -11.58 3.08 2.09
N VAL A 45 -11.49 2.32 3.18
CA VAL A 45 -10.85 2.76 4.42
C VAL A 45 -9.49 2.05 4.56
N PHE A 46 -8.42 2.81 4.38
CA PHE A 46 -7.05 2.28 4.38
C PHE A 46 -6.26 2.78 5.59
N ASN A 47 -6.36 2.07 6.72
CA ASN A 47 -5.70 2.38 7.99
C ASN A 47 -4.50 1.45 8.21
N VAL A 48 -3.54 1.47 7.31
CA VAL A 48 -2.38 0.57 7.36
C VAL A 48 -1.06 1.30 7.23
N ASN A 49 -0.01 0.66 7.74
CA ASN A 49 1.35 1.02 7.45
C ASN A 49 1.74 0.40 6.09
N CYS A 50 1.67 1.21 5.03
CA CYS A 50 1.95 0.76 3.67
C CYS A 50 3.41 1.01 3.30
N VAL A 51 4.11 -0.03 2.86
CA VAL A 51 5.47 0.01 2.35
C VAL A 51 5.44 -0.39 0.89
N MET A 52 5.56 0.59 -0.01
CA MET A 52 5.57 0.31 -1.43
C MET A 52 6.97 -0.06 -1.93
N GLY A 53 7.10 -1.17 -2.66
CA GLY A 53 8.39 -1.74 -3.07
C GLY A 53 9.08 -0.99 -4.23
N GLY A 54 8.38 -0.05 -4.86
CA GLY A 54 8.76 0.51 -6.14
C GLY A 54 9.18 1.97 -6.07
N GLN A 55 10.03 2.34 -5.12
CA GLN A 55 11.01 3.43 -5.22
C GLN A 55 11.73 3.55 -3.89
N LYS A 56 13.07 3.38 -3.89
CA LYS A 56 13.89 4.10 -2.94
C LYS A 56 13.44 5.55 -3.05
N ILE A 57 12.74 6.06 -2.05
CA ILE A 57 12.60 7.51 -1.90
C ILE A 57 14.04 7.99 -1.82
N LYS A 58 14.58 8.48 -2.94
CA LYS A 58 15.75 9.35 -2.88
C LYS A 58 15.19 10.54 -2.13
N THR A 59 15.38 10.53 -0.81
CA THR A 59 15.31 11.74 -0.02
C THR A 59 16.10 12.75 -0.83
N ILE A 60 15.40 13.76 -1.35
CA ILE A 60 16.06 15.00 -1.71
C ILE A 60 16.70 15.45 -0.41
N GLN A 61 17.95 15.05 -0.22
CA GLN A 61 18.82 15.55 0.81
C GLN A 61 18.87 17.03 0.54
N GLU A 62 18.07 17.77 1.29
CA GLU A 62 18.16 19.21 1.36
C GLU A 62 19.58 19.48 1.82
N SER A 63 20.44 19.74 0.84
CA SER A 63 21.82 20.12 1.03
C SER A 63 21.73 21.51 1.64
N ALA A 64 21.62 21.56 2.96
CA ALA A 64 21.83 22.78 3.73
C ALA A 64 23.27 23.23 3.45
N THR A 65 23.39 24.09 2.45
CA THR A 65 24.58 24.86 2.12
C THR A 65 25.04 25.57 3.39
N LYS A 66 26.29 25.31 3.76
CA LYS A 66 27.00 26.00 4.83
C LYS A 66 27.08 27.52 4.59
#